data_AF-A0A2N1QKQ1-F1
#
_entry.id   AF-A0A2N1QKQ1-F1
#
_cell.length_a   1.000
_cell.length_b   1.000
_cell.length_c   1.000
_cell.angle_alpha   90.00
_cell.angle_beta   90.00
_cell.angle_gamma   90.00
#
_symmetry.space_group_name_H-M   'P 1'
#
loop_
_entity.id
_entity.type
_entity.pdbx_description
1 polymer ?
#
loop_
_entity_poly.entity_id
_entity_poly.type
_entity_poly.pdbx_seq_one_letter_code
_entity_poly.pdbx_strand_id
1 'polypeptide(L)' 'TTDAERVELGGELIKIFSDMGVATNDWEADSFARAMNNFYDWRKDLSVWDVACMILNVNPETFDH' A
#
# COMPACT_ATOMS: atom_id res chain seq x y z
N THR A 1 -6.47 14.38 -4.32
CA THR A 1 -5.68 13.43 -5.13
C THR A 1 -6.52 13.01 -6.31
N THR A 2 -5.98 13.12 -7.51
CA THR A 2 -6.55 12.56 -8.74
C THR A 2 -6.32 11.05 -8.78
N ASP A 3 -7.08 10.32 -9.61
CA ASP A 3 -6.90 8.87 -9.75
C ASP A 3 -5.52 8.50 -10.29
N ALA A 4 -4.92 9.33 -11.15
CA ALA A 4 -3.57 9.11 -11.65
C ALA A 4 -2.52 9.18 -10.52
N GLU A 5 -2.59 10.19 -9.66
CA GLU A 5 -1.69 10.34 -8.50
C GLU A 5 -1.85 9.18 -7.50
N ARG A 6 -3.06 8.61 -7.36
CA ARG A 6 -3.32 7.45 -6.51
C ARG A 6 -2.67 6.18 -7.05
N VAL A 7 -2.77 5.96 -8.36
CA VAL A 7 -2.16 4.80 -9.03
C VAL A 7 -0.64 4.91 -8.97
N GLU A 8 -0.09 6.10 -9.18
CA GLU A 8 1.34 6.36 -9.04
C GLU A 8 1.84 6.04 -7.62
N LEU A 9 1.19 6.59 -6.59
CA LEU A 9 1.50 6.30 -5.20
C LEU A 9 1.38 4.81 -4.87
N GLY A 10 0.33 4.14 -5.38
CA GLY A 10 0.14 2.70 -5.20
C GLY A 10 1.27 1.88 -5.81
N GLY A 11 1.74 2.28 -6.99
CA GLY A 11 2.89 1.65 -7.66
C GLY A 11 4.20 1.87 -6.91
N GLU A 12 4.44 3.07 -6.38
CA GLU A 12 5.61 3.34 -5.56
C GLU A 12 5.64 2.49 -4.28
N LEU A 13 4.49 2.36 -3.60
CA LEU A 13 4.38 1.52 -2.40
C LEU A 13 4.65 0.05 -2.72
N ILE A 14 4.03 -0.51 -3.76
CA ILE A 14 4.30 -1.89 -4.22
C ILE A 14 5.80 -2.11 -4.43
N LYS A 15 6.48 -1.14 -5.05
CA LYS A 15 7.91 -1.22 -5.33
C LYS A 15 8.73 -1.18 -4.04
N ILE A 16 8.41 -0.25 -3.12
CA ILE A 16 9.08 -0.18 -1.80
C ILE A 16 8.95 -1.52 -1.07
N PHE A 17 7.74 -2.07 -0.97
CA PHE A 17 7.53 -3.36 -0.31
C PHE A 17 8.23 -4.52 -1.03
N SER A 18 8.27 -4.52 -2.36
CA SER A 18 9.06 -5.49 -3.14
C SER A 18 10.55 -5.39 -2.84
N ASP A 19 11.11 -4.18 -2.77
CA ASP A 19 12.53 -3.94 -2.47
C ASP A 19 12.87 -4.39 -1.03
N MET A 20 11.87 -4.38 -0.14
CA MET A 20 11.95 -4.90 1.23
C MET A 20 11.73 -6.42 1.33
N GLY A 21 11.53 -7.12 0.21
CA GLY A 21 11.38 -8.57 0.16
C GLY A 21 9.97 -9.09 0.39
N VAL A 22 8.95 -8.22 0.38
CA VAL A 22 7.55 -8.63 0.43
C VAL A 22 7.11 -9.10 -0.96
N ALA A 23 6.39 -10.22 -1.01
CA ALA A 23 5.81 -10.73 -2.24
C ALA A 23 4.65 -9.83 -2.68
N THR A 24 4.93 -8.88 -3.57
CA THR A 24 3.95 -7.94 -4.13
C THR A 24 3.65 -8.20 -5.61
N ASN A 25 4.23 -9.25 -6.19
CA ASN A 25 4.07 -9.70 -7.57
C ASN A 25 2.62 -10.00 -7.97
N ASP A 26 1.74 -10.25 -7.01
CA ASP A 26 0.31 -10.50 -7.26
C ASP A 26 -0.51 -9.20 -7.33
N TRP A 27 0.11 -8.04 -7.09
CA TRP A 27 -0.55 -6.74 -7.08
C TRP A 27 -0.16 -5.90 -8.29
N GLU A 28 -1.16 -5.46 -9.04
CA GLU A 28 -1.03 -4.36 -9.99
C GLU A 28 -1.26 -3.01 -9.29
N ALA A 29 -0.57 -1.96 -9.75
CA ALA A 29 -0.64 -0.62 -9.15
C ALA A 29 -2.07 -0.06 -9.06
N ASP A 30 -2.90 -0.27 -10.10
CA ASP A 30 -4.30 0.17 -10.09
C ASP A 30 -5.13 -0.58 -9.03
N SER A 31 -5.02 -1.91 -9.01
CA SER A 31 -5.74 -2.76 -8.06
C SER A 31 -5.36 -2.43 -6.61
N PHE A 32 -4.07 -2.21 -6.35
CA PHE A 32 -3.58 -1.81 -5.04
C PHE A 32 -4.03 -0.40 -4.65
N ALA A 33 -3.96 0.57 -5.56
CA ALA A 33 -4.44 1.92 -5.30
C ALA A 33 -5.95 1.95 -5.00
N ARG A 34 -6.76 1.11 -5.65
CA ARG A 34 -8.19 0.95 -5.34
C ARG A 34 -8.39 0.33 -3.96
N ALA A 35 -7.62 -0.70 -3.60
CA ALA A 35 -7.66 -1.28 -2.26
C ALA A 35 -7.29 -0.24 -1.19
N MET A 36 -6.20 0.51 -1.39
CA MET A 36 -5.73 1.60 -0.53
C MET A 36 -6.81 2.65 -0.32
N ASN A 37 -7.44 3.15 -1.39
CA ASN A 37 -8.49 4.16 -1.28
C ASN A 37 -9.71 3.64 -0.52
N ASN A 38 -10.18 2.43 -0.83
CA ASN A 38 -11.33 1.84 -0.15
C ASN A 38 -11.08 1.68 1.35
N PHE A 39 -9.87 1.24 1.72
CA PHE A 39 -9.50 1.03 3.11
C PHE A 39 -9.28 2.36 3.85
N TYR A 40 -8.63 3.32 3.21
CA TYR A 40 -8.38 4.64 3.78
C TYR A 40 -9.67 5.41 4.03
N ASP A 41 -10.69 5.27 3.18
CA ASP A 41 -12.01 5.85 3.40
C ASP A 41 -12.67 5.32 4.68
N TRP A 42 -12.38 4.08 5.07
CA TRP A 42 -12.93 3.45 6.27
C TRP A 42 -12.07 3.68 7.51
N ARG A 43 -10.76 3.85 7.36
CA ARG A 43 -9.77 3.96 8.44
C ARG A 43 -8.85 5.17 8.27
N LYS A 44 -9.46 6.36 8.30
CA LYS A 44 -8.74 7.65 8.25
C LYS A 44 -7.85 7.90 9.48
N ASP A 45 -7.98 7.06 10.51
CA ASP A 45 -7.14 7.04 11.71
C ASP A 45 -5.78 6.37 11.47
N LEU A 46 -5.62 5.61 10.39
CA LEU A 46 -4.39 4.90 10.05
C LEU A 46 -3.53 5.70 9.08
N SER A 47 -2.20 5.53 9.17
CA SER A 47 -1.29 6.08 8.18
C SER A 47 -1.38 5.30 6.86
N VAL A 48 -0.93 5.91 5.76
CA VAL A 48 -0.81 5.23 4.46
C VAL A 48 0.06 3.98 4.57
N TRP A 49 1.09 4.00 5.42
CA TRP A 49 1.97 2.86 5.66
C TRP A 49 1.25 1.70 6.35
N ASP A 50 0.49 1.99 7.41
CA ASP A 50 -0.27 0.98 8.14
C ASP A 50 -1.31 0.30 7.25
N VAL A 51 -2.00 1.10 6.43
CA VAL A 51 -2.98 0.59 5.46
C VAL A 51 -2.31 -0.30 4.42
N ALA A 52 -1.16 0.11 3.88
CA ALA A 52 -0.41 -0.70 2.93
C ALA A 52 0.06 -2.02 3.55
N CYS A 53 0.57 -1.98 4.79
CA CYS A 53 0.96 -3.18 5.53
C CYS A 53 -0.22 -4.13 5.75
N MET A 54 -1.40 -3.61 6.11
CA MET A 54 -2.62 -4.41 6.27
C MET A 54 -3.06 -5.06 4.95
N ILE A 55 -3.05 -4.33 3.83
CA ILE A 55 -3.45 -4.86 2.52
C ILE A 55 -2.48 -5.95 2.04
N LEU A 56 -1.18 -5.75 2.27
CA LEU A 56 -0.15 -6.72 1.94
C LEU A 56 -0.01 -7.84 2.98
N ASN A 57 -0.80 -7.79 4.06
CA ASN A 57 -0.77 -8.74 5.17
C ASN A 57 0.64 -8.93 5.75
N VAL A 58 1.35 -7.82 5.97
CA VAL A 58 2.68 -7.78 6.59
C VAL A 58 2.63 -7.02 7.91
N ASN A 59 3.46 -7.43 8.88
CA ASN A 59 3.55 -6.71 10.15
C ASN A 59 4.41 -5.44 9.95
N PRO A 60 3.87 -4.23 10.17
CA PRO A 60 4.63 -2.98 10.02
C PRO A 60 5.87 -2.91 10.93
N GLU A 61 5.84 -3.54 12.10
CA GLU A 61 6.99 -3.59 13.03
C GLU A 61 8.21 -4.31 12.46
N THR A 62 8.03 -5.12 11.41
CA THR A 62 9.12 -5.80 10.69
C THR A 62 10.05 -4.78 10.00
N PHE A 63 9.60 -3.54 9.83
CA PHE A 63 10.28 -2.49 9.08
C PHE A 63 10.78 -1.33 9.95
N ASP A 64 10.52 -1.38 11.26
CA ASP A 64 10.92 -0.36 12.24
C ASP A 64 12.35 -0.66 12.73
N HIS A 65 13.34 -0.30 11.91
CA HIS A 65 14.77 -0.43 12.21
C HIS A 65 15.42 0.91 12.56
#